data_AF-A0A327W066-F1
#
_entry.id   AF-A0A327W066-F1
#
_cell.length_a   1.000
_cell.length_b   1.000
_cell.length_c   1.000
_cell.angle_alpha   90.00
_cell.angle_beta   90.00
_cell.angle_gamma   90.00
#
_symmetry.space_group_name_H-M   'P 1'
#
loop_
_entity.id
_entity.type
_entity.pdbx_description
1 polymer ?
#
loop_
_entity_poly.entity_id
_entity_poly.type
_entity_poly.pdbx_seq_one_letter_code
_entity_poly.pdbx_strand_id
1 'polypeptide(L)' 'MVVRDAERLRAVEEVIAQLRAELLALGVLLPSLRVDPVSAAGESPYPLVDLGCVNLDTAMRLTAVLHGVSR' A
#
# COMPACT_ATOMS: atom_id res chain seq x y z
N MET A 1 -12.91 -9.73 -16.77
CA MET A 1 -11.91 -8.69 -16.42
C MET A 1 -12.04 -8.30 -14.94
N VAL A 2 -13.25 -7.93 -14.47
CA VAL A 2 -13.57 -7.48 -13.09
C VAL A 2 -12.96 -8.29 -11.94
N VAL A 3 -12.96 -9.64 -12.00
CA VAL A 3 -12.41 -10.48 -10.92
C VAL A 3 -10.93 -10.21 -10.68
N ARG A 4 -10.16 -10.01 -11.75
CA ARG A 4 -8.72 -9.72 -11.64
C ARG A 4 -8.47 -8.32 -11.08
N ASP A 5 -9.38 -7.37 -11.28
CA ASP A 5 -9.19 -6.00 -10.81
C ASP A 5 -9.42 -5.92 -9.30
N ALA A 6 -10.41 -6.67 -8.80
CA ALA A 6 -10.66 -6.83 -7.36
C ALA A 6 -9.50 -7.55 -6.64
N GLU A 7 -8.93 -8.60 -7.24
CA GLU A 7 -7.76 -9.30 -6.67
C GLU A 7 -6.54 -8.38 -6.56
N ARG A 8 -6.27 -7.57 -7.60
CA ARG A 8 -5.14 -6.63 -7.60
C ARG A 8 -5.35 -5.49 -6.62
N LEU A 9 -6.58 -4.99 -6.50
CA LEU A 9 -6.93 -4.00 -5.49
C LEU A 9 -6.70 -4.56 -4.07
N ARG A 10 -7.15 -5.79 -3.81
CA ARG A 10 -6.98 -6.44 -2.51
C ARG A 10 -5.51 -6.63 -2.13
N ALA A 11 -4.67 -7.03 -3.09
CA ALA A 11 -3.23 -7.15 -2.85
C ALA A 11 -2.60 -5.81 -2.41
N VAL A 12 -3.04 -4.69 -2.99
CA VAL A 12 -2.57 -3.35 -2.60
C VAL A 12 -3.10 -2.95 -1.22
N GLU A 13 -4.37 -3.24 -0.92
CA GLU A 13 -4.96 -3.00 0.40
C GLU A 13 -4.25 -3.77 1.52
N GLU A 14 -3.85 -5.02 1.28
CA GLU A 14 -3.10 -5.84 2.22
C GLU A 14 -1.73 -5.21 2.54
N VAL A 15 -1.00 -4.76 1.51
CA VAL A 15 0.28 -4.06 1.70
C VAL A 15 0.08 -2.74 2.44
N ILE A 16 -0.98 -1.98 2.16
CA ILE A 16 -1.33 -0.76 2.91
C ILE A 16 -1.59 -1.06 4.40
N ALA A 17 -2.29 -2.15 4.70
CA ALA A 17 -2.58 -2.54 6.07
C ALA A 17 -1.29 -2.89 6.84
N GLN A 18 -0.39 -3.65 6.21
CA GLN A 18 0.92 -3.99 6.78
C GLN A 18 1.78 -2.73 6.97
N LEU A 19 1.90 -1.89 5.95
CA LEU A 19 2.64 -0.63 6.03
C LEU A 19 2.12 0.27 7.15
N ARG A 20 0.78 0.38 7.29
CA ARG A 20 0.17 1.14 8.38
C ARG A 20 0.54 0.59 9.75
N ALA A 21 0.52 -0.74 9.91
CA ALA A 21 0.86 -1.38 11.18
C ALA A 21 2.32 -1.12 11.57
N GLU A 22 3.25 -1.23 10.62
CA GLU A 22 4.68 -0.99 10.88
C GLU A 22 4.96 0.49 11.18
N LEU A 23 4.34 1.42 10.45
CA LEU A 23 4.44 2.85 10.77
C LEU A 23 3.88 3.16 12.16
N LEU A 24 2.74 2.55 12.52
CA LEU A 24 2.14 2.73 13.83
C LEU A 24 3.02 2.21 14.96
N ALA A 25 3.70 1.07 14.76
CA ALA A 25 4.66 0.52 15.71
C ALA A 25 5.82 1.50 16.01
N LEU A 26 6.17 2.34 15.04
CA LEU A 26 7.19 3.40 15.17
C LEU A 26 6.61 4.76 15.62
N GLY A 27 5.32 4.82 15.96
CA GLY A 27 4.65 6.06 16.40
C GLY A 27 4.20 6.98 15.27
N VAL A 28 4.28 6.54 14.00
CA VAL A 28 3.84 7.31 12.84
C VAL A 28 2.42 6.91 12.46
N LEU A 29 1.46 7.81 12.74
CA LEU A 29 0.05 7.61 12.36
C LEU A 29 -0.24 8.24 11.00
N LEU A 30 -0.59 7.41 10.01
CA LEU A 30 -1.11 7.86 8.72
C LEU A 30 -2.55 7.36 8.53
N PRO A 31 -3.57 8.05 9.07
CA PRO A 31 -4.96 7.57 8.99
C PRO A 31 -5.49 7.61 7.56
N SER A 32 -5.00 8.55 6.74
CA SER A 32 -5.36 8.72 5.34
C SER A 32 -4.71 7.72 4.38
N LEU A 33 -3.75 6.89 4.83
CA LEU A 33 -3.08 5.94 3.95
C LEU A 33 -4.10 5.01 3.29
N ARG A 34 -4.08 4.91 1.96
CA ARG A 34 -5.06 4.18 1.17
C ARG A 34 -4.52 3.92 -0.23
N VAL A 35 -5.33 3.25 -1.05
CA VAL A 35 -5.09 3.12 -2.49
C VAL A 35 -5.28 4.51 -3.12
N ASP A 36 -4.37 4.91 -3.99
CA ASP A 36 -4.52 6.15 -4.75
C ASP A 36 -5.75 6.04 -5.70
N PRO A 37 -6.74 6.94 -5.56
CA PRO A 37 -7.99 6.83 -6.30
C PRO A 37 -7.81 7.04 -7.80
N VAL A 38 -6.79 7.80 -8.22
CA VAL A 38 -6.54 8.09 -9.64
C VAL A 38 -6.04 6.83 -10.36
N SER A 39 -5.06 6.14 -9.79
CA SER A 39 -4.54 4.89 -10.32
C SER A 39 -5.53 3.73 -10.20
N ALA A 40 -6.41 3.72 -9.18
CA ALA A 40 -7.50 2.76 -9.07
C ALA A 40 -8.54 2.87 -10.20
N ALA A 41 -8.75 4.08 -10.74
CA ALA A 41 -9.61 4.32 -11.88
C ALA A 41 -8.91 4.14 -13.24
N GLY A 42 -7.57 3.98 -13.24
CA GLY A 42 -6.76 3.86 -14.45
C GLY A 42 -6.55 2.43 -14.93
N GLU A 43 -5.71 2.27 -15.95
CA GLU A 43 -5.40 0.96 -16.56
C GLU A 43 -4.17 0.28 -15.96
N SER A 44 -3.61 0.81 -14.86
CA SER A 44 -2.43 0.23 -14.23
C SER A 44 -2.71 -1.20 -13.76
N PRO A 45 -1.78 -2.15 -13.94
CA PRO A 45 -1.92 -3.49 -13.40
C PRO A 45 -2.11 -3.48 -11.89
N TYR A 46 -1.44 -2.60 -11.15
CA TYR A 46 -1.69 -2.42 -9.72
C TYR A 46 -1.93 -0.94 -9.45
N PRO A 47 -2.98 -0.58 -8.70
CA PRO A 47 -3.12 0.79 -8.25
C PRO A 47 -2.00 1.14 -7.27
N LEU A 48 -1.67 2.42 -7.22
CA LEU A 48 -0.60 2.96 -6.41
C LEU A 48 -1.08 3.13 -4.97
N VAL A 49 -0.13 3.28 -4.06
CA VAL A 49 -0.41 3.67 -2.67
C VAL A 49 -0.38 5.21 -2.59
N ASP A 50 -1.40 5.82 -1.98
CA ASP A 50 -1.58 7.30 -1.84
C ASP A 50 -0.41 7.98 -1.07
N LEU A 51 0.52 7.20 -0.53
CA LEU A 51 1.78 7.64 0.05
C LEU A 51 2.74 8.16 -1.03
N GLY A 52 2.46 9.36 -1.57
CA GLY A 52 3.24 9.94 -2.66
C GLY A 52 3.08 9.19 -3.99
N CYS A 53 2.00 8.42 -4.14
CA CYS A 53 1.70 7.61 -5.33
C CYS A 53 2.81 6.61 -5.68
N VAL A 54 3.34 5.92 -4.67
CA VAL A 54 4.35 4.87 -4.89
C VAL A 54 3.72 3.59 -5.40
N ASN A 55 4.48 2.83 -6.20
CA ASN A 55 4.06 1.52 -6.68
C ASN A 55 4.08 0.46 -5.56
N LEU A 56 3.44 -0.68 -5.82
CA LEU A 56 3.30 -1.78 -4.87
C LEU A 56 4.65 -2.36 -4.41
N ASP A 57 5.61 -2.54 -5.32
CA ASP A 57 6.95 -3.07 -4.99
C ASP A 57 7.69 -2.16 -4.02
N THR A 58 7.69 -0.85 -4.27
CA THR A 58 8.27 0.15 -3.37
C THR A 58 7.59 0.12 -1.99
N ALA A 59 6.26 0.02 -1.93
CA ALA A 59 5.53 -0.07 -0.66
C ALA A 59 5.89 -1.35 0.13
N MET A 60 6.04 -2.48 -0.55
CA MET A 60 6.48 -3.74 0.07
C MET A 60 7.91 -3.63 0.62
N ARG A 61 8.84 -3.04 -0.15
CA ARG A 61 10.22 -2.82 0.31
C ARG A 61 10.27 -1.89 1.51
N LEU A 62 9.49 -0.82 1.51
CA LEU A 62 9.37 0.10 2.64
C LEU A 62 8.85 -0.65 3.88
N THR A 63 7.78 -1.43 3.73
CA THR A 63 7.23 -2.26 4.81
C THR A 63 8.29 -3.20 5.38
N ALA A 64 9.07 -3.88 4.53
CA ALA A 64 10.14 -4.77 4.98
C ALA A 64 11.25 -4.05 5.76
N VAL A 65 11.63 -2.83 5.34
CA VAL A 65 12.59 -2.00 6.08
C VAL A 65 12.01 -1.58 7.43
N LEU A 66 10.76 -1.13 7.46
CA LEU A 66 10.08 -0.71 8.69
C LEU A 66 9.94 -1.88 9.69
N HIS A 67 9.60 -3.08 9.20
CA HIS A 67 9.56 -4.30 10.01
C HIS A 67 10.92 -4.65 10.64
N GLY A 68 12.02 -4.36 9.93
CA GLY A 68 13.37 -4.58 10.45
C GLY A 68 13.76 -3.62 11.57
N VAL A 69 13.18 -2.42 11.60
CA VAL A 69 13.49 -1.39 12.61
C VAL A 69 12.46 -1.32 13.74
N SER A 70 11.27 -1.91 13.58
CA SER A 70 10.23 -1.98 14.60
C SER A 70 10.44 -3.11 15.63
N ARG A 71 11.49 -3.93 15.45
CA ARG A 71 11.88 -5.05 16.32
C ARG A 71 12.78 -4.65 17.48
#